data_AF-X1TTU0-F1
#
_entry.id   AF-X1TTU0-F1
#
_cell.length_a   1.000
_cell.length_b   1.000
_cell.length_c   1.000
_cell.angle_alpha   90.00
_cell.angle_beta   90.00
_cell.angle_gamma   90.00
#
_symmetry.space_group_name_H-M   'P 1'
#
loop_
_entity.id
_entity.type
_entity.pdbx_description
1 polymer ?
#
loop_
_entity_poly.entity_id
_entity_poly.type
_entity_poly.pdbx_seq_one_letter_code
_entity_poly.pdbx_strand_id
1 'polypeptide(L)'
;GDESQIEDFENRRFYVQMYNMVLQGYILDEEDFVVMPAINRALLMQEVLPNEVAQTAIQSVNVDEDGLLNYNFTFKPGVANSTSFDMDINAEFTNITKVDNIDTFTVKVDGVVQTVPFSATDGQTVLIEFNRVNIALTSIITLKGNIV
;
A
#
# COMPACT_ATOMS: atom_id res chain seq x y z
N GLY A 1 15.51 -34.98 -31.96
CA GLY A 1 14.09 -34.66 -32.10
C GLY A 1 13.49 -35.76 -32.93
N ASP A 2 12.44 -36.40 -32.45
CA ASP A 2 11.60 -37.28 -33.24
C ASP A 2 10.63 -36.41 -34.04
N GLU A 3 10.92 -36.24 -35.33
CA GLU A 3 10.04 -35.58 -36.29
C GLU A 3 9.35 -36.65 -37.15
N SER A 4 8.51 -37.46 -36.51
CA SER A 4 7.62 -38.35 -37.24
C SER A 4 6.49 -37.53 -37.89
N GLN A 5 6.58 -37.29 -39.21
CA GLN A 5 5.44 -36.80 -39.99
C GLN A 5 4.33 -37.85 -39.96
N ILE A 6 3.13 -37.43 -39.55
CA ILE A 6 1.93 -38.28 -39.57
C ILE A 6 1.41 -38.27 -41.00
N GLU A 7 1.80 -39.26 -41.80
CA GLU A 7 1.37 -39.43 -43.19
C GLU A 7 0.11 -40.31 -43.36
N ASP A 8 -0.40 -40.93 -42.29
CA ASP A 8 -1.56 -41.83 -42.36
C ASP A 8 -2.73 -41.32 -41.49
N PHE A 9 -3.76 -40.78 -42.17
CA PHE A 9 -5.01 -40.31 -41.55
C PHE A 9 -6.14 -41.36 -41.58
N GLU A 10 -5.96 -42.52 -42.23
CA GLU A 10 -7.03 -43.50 -42.41
C GLU A 10 -7.24 -44.40 -41.16
N ASN A 11 -6.21 -44.58 -40.32
CA ASN A 11 -6.25 -45.54 -39.21
C ASN A 11 -6.51 -44.98 -37.82
N ARG A 12 -6.79 -43.68 -37.68
CA ARG A 12 -7.05 -43.08 -36.37
C ARG A 12 -8.37 -42.35 -36.41
N ARG A 13 -9.38 -42.92 -35.73
CA ARG A 13 -10.65 -42.25 -35.44
C ARG A 13 -10.37 -41.10 -34.48
N PHE A 14 -9.90 -39.98 -35.01
CA PHE A 14 -9.81 -38.74 -34.26
C PHE A 14 -11.18 -38.08 -34.30
N TYR A 15 -11.85 -38.05 -33.15
CA TYR A 15 -12.97 -37.14 -32.94
C TYR A 15 -12.40 -35.72 -32.88
N VAL A 16 -12.31 -35.04 -34.03
CA VAL A 16 -11.98 -33.61 -34.07
C VAL A 16 -13.27 -32.83 -33.87
N GLN A 17 -13.45 -32.28 -32.67
CA GLN A 17 -14.57 -31.40 -32.36
C GLN A 17 -14.20 -29.98 -32.78
N MET A 18 -14.76 -29.53 -33.91
CA MET A 18 -14.58 -28.15 -34.37
C MET A 18 -15.38 -27.20 -33.49
N TYR A 19 -14.69 -26.45 -32.63
CA TYR A 19 -15.28 -25.33 -31.91
C TYR A 19 -15.12 -24.05 -32.72
N ASN A 20 -16.23 -23.37 -33.02
CA ASN A 20 -16.18 -22.00 -33.54
C ASN A 20 -15.91 -21.04 -32.38
N MET A 21 -14.70 -20.51 -32.29
CA MET A 21 -14.40 -19.40 -31.37
C MET A 21 -14.84 -18.10 -32.02
N VAL A 22 -15.93 -17.51 -31.53
CA VAL A 22 -16.35 -16.15 -31.91
C VAL A 22 -15.68 -15.18 -30.94
N LEU A 23 -14.67 -14.46 -31.42
CA LEU A 23 -14.02 -13.40 -30.65
C LEU A 23 -14.87 -12.13 -30.78
N GLN A 24 -15.54 -11.72 -29.70
CA GLN A 24 -16.17 -10.40 -29.62
C GLN A 24 -15.17 -9.42 -29.00
N GLY A 25 -14.51 -8.63 -29.85
CA GLY A 25 -13.59 -7.59 -29.42
C GLY A 25 -14.34 -6.29 -29.16
N TYR A 26 -14.13 -5.70 -27.99
CA TYR A 26 -14.45 -4.30 -27.73
C TYR A 26 -13.22 -3.46 -28.08
N ILE A 27 -13.40 -2.38 -28.84
CA ILE A 27 -12.37 -1.34 -29.00
C ILE A 27 -12.53 -0.42 -27.80
N LEU A 28 -11.61 -0.53 -26.85
CA LEU A 28 -11.50 0.39 -25.72
C LEU A 28 -10.51 1.49 -26.14
N ASP A 29 -10.85 2.75 -25.86
CA ASP A 29 -9.96 3.88 -26.13
C ASP A 29 -8.73 3.78 -25.22
N GLU A 30 -7.53 3.90 -25.77
CA GLU A 30 -6.29 3.85 -24.99
C GLU A 30 -6.22 5.02 -23.99
N GLU A 31 -6.89 6.14 -24.28
CA GLU A 31 -6.95 7.31 -23.40
C GLU A 31 -7.88 7.11 -22.17
N ASP A 32 -8.81 6.15 -22.22
CA ASP A 32 -9.72 5.83 -21.11
C ASP A 32 -9.05 4.92 -20.06
N PHE A 33 -7.85 4.40 -20.33
CA PHE A 33 -7.13 3.56 -19.38
C PHE A 33 -6.27 4.40 -18.43
N VAL A 34 -6.81 4.67 -17.24
CA VAL A 34 -6.00 5.15 -16.11
C VAL A 34 -5.33 3.96 -15.43
N VAL A 35 -4.05 3.75 -15.69
CA VAL A 35 -3.23 2.77 -14.97
C VAL A 35 -2.91 3.32 -13.58
N MET A 36 -3.71 2.99 -12.59
CA MET A 36 -3.41 3.29 -11.19
C MET A 36 -2.53 2.20 -10.59
N PRO A 37 -1.37 2.51 -9.99
CA PRO A 37 -0.60 1.52 -9.26
C PRO A 37 -1.41 1.05 -8.04
N ALA A 38 -1.76 -0.23 -8.02
CA ALA A 38 -2.40 -0.83 -6.85
C ALA A 38 -1.34 -1.06 -5.76
N ILE A 39 -1.20 -0.13 -4.82
CA ILE A 39 -0.39 -0.32 -3.61
C ILE A 39 -1.35 -0.74 -2.50
N ASN A 40 -1.19 -1.95 -1.97
CA ASN A 40 -1.85 -2.40 -0.74
C ASN A 40 -0.87 -3.25 0.07
N ARG A 41 -0.34 -2.68 1.15
CA ARG A 41 0.60 -3.37 2.06
C ARG A 41 0.26 -3.08 3.51
N ALA A 42 0.54 -4.05 4.37
CA ALA A 42 0.51 -3.88 5.81
C ALA A 42 1.86 -4.30 6.39
N LEU A 43 2.46 -3.43 7.20
CA LEU A 43 3.69 -3.67 7.93
C LEU A 43 3.40 -3.72 9.43
N LEU A 44 3.98 -4.71 10.11
CA LEU A 44 3.97 -4.80 11.56
C LEU A 44 5.29 -4.25 12.10
N MET A 45 5.21 -3.22 12.91
CA MET A 45 6.37 -2.55 13.49
C MET A 45 6.46 -2.90 14.97
N GLN A 46 7.57 -3.50 15.37
CA GLN A 46 7.83 -3.92 16.75
C GLN A 46 9.04 -3.15 17.29
N GLU A 47 8.85 -2.43 18.38
CA GLU A 47 9.96 -1.93 19.17
C GLU A 47 10.42 -2.99 20.18
N VAL A 48 11.73 -3.21 20.27
CA VAL A 48 12.33 -4.10 21.26
C VAL A 48 12.88 -3.24 22.39
N LEU A 49 12.07 -3.02 23.43
CA LEU A 49 12.56 -2.49 24.70
C LEU A 49 13.01 -3.66 25.59
N PRO A 50 14.13 -3.56 26.33
CA PRO A 50 14.75 -4.71 27.00
C PRO A 50 13.90 -5.45 28.04
N ASN A 51 12.77 -4.90 28.49
CA ASN A 51 11.99 -5.43 29.62
C ASN A 51 10.46 -5.31 29.47
N GLU A 52 9.92 -5.06 28.26
CA GLU A 52 8.46 -4.94 28.08
C GLU A 52 7.92 -5.92 27.04
N VAL A 53 6.67 -6.36 27.24
CA VAL A 53 5.92 -7.18 26.29
C VAL A 53 5.98 -6.48 24.93
N ALA A 54 6.39 -7.21 23.89
CA ALA A 54 6.42 -6.69 22.53
C ALA A 54 5.05 -6.13 22.14
N GLN A 55 4.96 -4.82 21.96
CA GLN A 55 3.73 -4.16 21.53
C GLN A 55 3.93 -3.63 20.10
N THR A 56 2.89 -3.76 19.27
CA THR A 56 3.00 -3.58 17.81
C THR A 56 2.24 -2.34 17.35
N ALA A 57 2.93 -1.47 16.61
CA ALA A 57 2.28 -0.49 15.73
C ALA A 57 2.00 -1.16 14.38
N ILE A 58 0.82 -0.88 13.82
CA ILE A 58 0.42 -1.39 12.51
C ILE A 58 0.41 -0.21 11.54
N GLN A 59 1.18 -0.34 10.47
CA GLN A 59 1.14 0.55 9.34
C GLN A 59 0.44 -0.15 8.19
N SER A 60 -0.55 0.48 7.57
CA SER A 60 -1.07 0.03 6.28
C SER A 60 -1.04 1.17 5.26
N VAL A 61 -0.64 0.82 4.05
CA VAL A 61 -0.57 1.74 2.92
C VAL A 61 -1.50 1.22 1.84
N ASN A 62 -2.46 2.04 1.45
CA ASN A 62 -3.37 1.72 0.37
C ASN A 62 -3.56 2.90 -0.58
N VAL A 63 -3.79 2.63 -1.86
CA VAL A 63 -4.37 3.60 -2.78
C VAL A 63 -5.88 3.37 -2.78
N ASP A 64 -6.68 4.43 -2.58
CA ASP A 64 -8.14 4.34 -2.63
C ASP A 64 -8.68 4.38 -4.07
N GLU A 65 -10.01 4.27 -4.22
CA GLU A 65 -10.69 4.30 -5.52
C GLU A 65 -10.44 5.59 -6.31
N ASP A 66 -10.08 6.68 -5.61
CA ASP A 66 -9.76 7.98 -6.21
C ASP A 66 -8.28 8.11 -6.61
N GLY A 67 -7.47 7.06 -6.42
CA GLY A 67 -6.04 7.09 -6.67
C GLY A 67 -5.21 7.77 -5.59
N LEU A 68 -5.81 8.07 -4.44
CA LEU A 68 -5.14 8.80 -3.37
C LEU A 68 -4.44 7.81 -2.43
N LEU A 69 -3.21 8.15 -2.10
CA LEU A 69 -2.37 7.41 -1.19
C LEU A 69 -2.82 7.63 0.25
N ASN A 70 -3.09 6.57 0.98
CA ASN A 70 -3.50 6.58 2.38
C ASN A 70 -2.48 5.79 3.21
N TYR A 71 -1.82 6.47 4.13
CA TYR A 71 -0.96 5.87 5.15
C TYR A 71 -1.69 5.87 6.48
N ASN A 72 -2.06 4.68 6.96
CA ASN A 72 -2.77 4.48 8.20
C ASN A 72 -1.83 3.93 9.26
N PHE A 73 -1.74 4.62 10.39
CA PHE A 73 -0.98 4.21 11.55
C PHE A 73 -1.92 3.92 12.70
N THR A 74 -1.86 2.70 13.22
CA THR A 74 -2.64 2.27 14.39
C THR A 74 -1.69 1.86 15.51
N PHE A 75 -1.74 2.60 16.61
CA PHE A 75 -0.90 2.40 17.78
C PHE A 75 -1.71 1.82 18.93
N LYS A 76 -1.53 0.53 19.20
CA LYS A 76 -2.20 -0.14 20.34
C LYS A 76 -1.80 0.51 21.68
N PRO A 77 -2.62 0.39 22.74
CA PRO A 77 -2.27 0.86 24.08
C PRO A 77 -0.93 0.29 24.52
N GLY A 78 -0.05 1.11 25.09
CA GLY A 78 1.28 0.73 25.60
C GLY A 78 2.41 0.65 24.54
N VAL A 79 2.11 0.83 23.25
CA VAL A 79 3.14 1.03 22.20
C VAL A 79 3.70 2.44 22.33
N ALA A 80 4.99 2.63 22.03
CA ALA A 80 5.60 3.94 21.98
C ALA A 80 4.81 4.93 21.12
N ASN A 81 4.92 6.20 21.49
CA ASN A 81 4.21 7.27 20.80
C ASN A 81 5.01 7.81 19.61
N SER A 82 5.80 6.94 18.96
CA SER A 82 6.57 7.27 17.78
C SER A 82 6.67 6.07 16.85
N THR A 83 6.79 6.33 15.55
CA THR A 83 7.11 5.31 14.55
C THR A 83 7.72 5.93 13.31
N SER A 84 8.63 5.22 12.65
CA SER A 84 9.31 5.68 11.43
C SER A 84 9.25 4.66 10.31
N PHE A 85 9.01 5.10 9.09
CA PHE A 85 9.02 4.25 7.91
C PHE A 85 9.77 4.93 6.77
N ASP A 86 10.34 4.12 5.90
CA ASP A 86 10.97 4.62 4.68
C ASP A 86 9.94 4.70 3.57
N MET A 87 10.02 5.76 2.78
CA MET A 87 9.22 5.93 1.58
C MET A 87 9.74 4.99 0.50
N ASP A 88 8.84 4.25 -0.13
CA ASP A 88 9.13 3.40 -1.29
C ASP A 88 8.71 4.07 -2.63
N ILE A 89 8.04 5.22 -2.55
CA ILE A 89 7.49 5.99 -3.67
C ILE A 89 7.58 7.47 -3.35
N ASN A 90 7.57 8.32 -4.36
CA ASN A 90 7.40 9.76 -4.15
C ASN A 90 5.93 10.06 -3.87
N ALA A 91 5.68 10.88 -2.86
CA ALA A 91 4.34 11.26 -2.47
C ALA A 91 4.25 12.71 -1.98
N GLU A 92 3.10 13.33 -2.24
CA GLU A 92 2.70 14.63 -1.71
C GLU A 92 1.54 14.43 -0.74
N PHE A 93 1.80 14.55 0.56
CA PHE A 93 0.79 14.44 1.60
C PHE A 93 0.08 15.77 1.77
N THR A 94 -1.19 15.80 1.36
CA THR A 94 -1.98 17.03 1.31
C THR A 94 -2.86 17.22 2.53
N ASN A 95 -3.24 16.13 3.21
CA ASN A 95 -4.22 16.16 4.29
C ASN A 95 -3.97 15.10 5.35
N ILE A 96 -4.57 15.31 6.52
CA ILE A 96 -4.69 14.31 7.59
C ILE A 96 -6.17 14.07 7.79
N THR A 97 -6.62 12.86 7.48
CA THR A 97 -8.06 12.54 7.42
C THR A 97 -8.58 11.94 8.71
N LYS A 98 -7.70 11.41 9.55
CA LYS A 98 -8.06 10.84 10.85
C LYS A 98 -6.96 11.09 11.87
N VAL A 99 -7.37 11.60 13.03
CA VAL A 99 -6.56 11.70 14.25
C VAL A 99 -7.47 11.29 15.40
N ASP A 100 -7.16 10.19 16.07
CA ASP A 100 -7.97 9.64 17.15
C ASP A 100 -7.10 9.30 18.36
N ASN A 101 -7.59 9.65 19.55
CA ASN A 101 -6.89 9.51 20.84
C ASN A 101 -5.47 10.11 20.86
N ILE A 102 -5.31 11.29 20.24
CA ILE A 102 -4.04 12.03 20.14
C ILE A 102 -4.29 13.50 20.47
N ASP A 103 -3.43 14.07 21.31
CA ASP A 103 -3.47 15.48 21.71
C ASP A 103 -2.66 16.35 20.75
N THR A 104 -1.39 15.98 20.55
CA THR A 104 -0.46 16.65 19.65
C THR A 104 0.35 15.62 18.88
N PHE A 105 0.77 15.95 17.66
CA PHE A 105 1.68 15.12 16.87
C PHE A 105 2.61 15.99 16.02
N THR A 106 3.73 15.41 15.59
CA THR A 106 4.73 16.02 14.73
C THR A 106 5.12 14.99 13.67
N VAL A 107 5.27 15.46 12.43
CA VAL A 107 5.81 14.66 11.33
C VAL A 107 7.18 15.23 10.97
N LYS A 108 8.16 14.35 10.77
CA LYS A 108 9.51 14.70 10.32
C LYS A 108 9.85 13.89 9.07
N VAL A 109 10.46 14.53 8.09
CA VAL A 109 11.06 13.87 6.92
C VAL A 109 12.56 14.06 7.03
N ASP A 110 13.32 12.95 7.10
CA ASP A 110 14.76 12.92 7.35
C ASP A 110 15.18 13.78 8.57
N GLY A 111 14.35 13.74 9.62
CA GLY A 111 14.55 14.49 10.86
C GLY A 111 14.11 15.96 10.83
N VAL A 112 13.72 16.50 9.68
CA VAL A 112 13.21 17.87 9.54
C VAL A 112 11.70 17.90 9.75
N VAL A 113 11.23 18.72 10.69
CA VAL A 113 9.80 18.88 10.99
C VAL A 113 9.06 19.45 9.77
N GLN A 114 7.94 18.81 9.42
CA GLN A 114 7.07 19.20 8.32
C GLN A 114 5.70 19.65 8.82
N THR A 115 5.07 20.54 8.04
CA THR A 115 3.66 20.91 8.17
C THR A 115 2.93 20.48 6.91
N VAL A 116 1.74 19.91 7.04
CA VAL A 116 0.91 19.57 5.88
C VAL A 116 0.47 20.85 5.15
N PRO A 117 0.59 20.93 3.81
CA PRO A 117 1.06 19.89 2.89
C PRO A 117 2.59 19.74 2.86
N PHE A 118 3.09 18.50 2.69
CA PHE A 118 4.51 18.20 2.56
C PHE A 118 4.78 17.06 1.58
N SER A 119 6.01 17.01 1.05
CA SER A 119 6.47 15.96 0.15
C SER A 119 7.44 15.01 0.84
N ALA A 120 7.44 13.75 0.42
CA ALA A 120 8.46 12.78 0.80
C ALA A 120 8.79 11.89 -0.41
N THR A 121 10.07 11.75 -0.73
CA THR A 121 10.55 11.00 -1.89
C THR A 121 11.01 9.61 -1.50
N ASP A 122 11.08 8.71 -2.48
CA ASP A 122 11.65 7.37 -2.34
C ASP A 122 13.02 7.42 -1.61
N GLY A 123 13.19 6.55 -0.61
CA GLY A 123 14.37 6.46 0.24
C GLY A 123 14.42 7.42 1.43
N GLN A 124 13.50 8.39 1.56
CA GLN A 124 13.45 9.26 2.74
C GLN A 124 12.71 8.58 3.90
N THR A 125 13.15 8.86 5.13
CA THR A 125 12.50 8.34 6.34
C THR A 125 11.49 9.36 6.87
N VAL A 126 10.23 8.93 6.98
CA VAL A 126 9.17 9.68 7.65
C VAL A 126 9.03 9.18 9.08
N LEU A 127 9.22 10.08 10.05
CA LEU A 127 9.02 9.83 11.47
C LEU A 127 7.77 10.57 11.95
N ILE A 128 6.91 9.86 12.68
CA ILE A 128 5.75 10.42 13.35
C ILE A 128 5.96 10.28 14.84
N GLU A 129 5.79 11.37 15.59
CA GLU A 129 5.84 11.43 17.04
C GLU A 129 4.55 12.07 17.55
N PHE A 130 3.98 11.58 18.65
CA PHE A 130 2.70 12.09 19.16
C PHE A 130 2.56 11.98 20.68
N ASN A 131 1.53 12.63 21.22
CA ASN A 131 1.10 12.49 22.60
C ASN A 131 -0.32 11.92 22.63
N ARG A 132 -0.54 10.88 23.43
CA ARG A 132 -1.86 10.26 23.60
C ARG A 132 -2.72 11.07 24.54
N VAL A 133 -4.02 11.16 24.24
CA VAL A 133 -5.02 11.66 25.19
C VAL A 133 -5.22 10.64 26.32
N ASN A 134 -5.35 9.36 25.97
CA ASN A 134 -5.51 8.27 26.92
C ASN A 134 -4.58 7.09 26.55
N ILE A 135 -3.66 6.74 27.45
CA ILE A 135 -2.68 5.67 27.26
C ILE A 135 -3.29 4.26 27.16
N ALA A 136 -4.51 4.07 27.66
CA ALA A 136 -5.22 2.79 27.67
C ALA A 136 -6.01 2.52 26.39
N LEU A 137 -6.07 3.49 25.47
CA LEU A 137 -6.82 3.38 24.22
C LEU A 137 -5.88 3.38 23.00
N THR A 138 -6.34 2.77 21.92
CA THR A 138 -5.66 2.80 20.62
C THR A 138 -5.63 4.23 20.09
N SER A 139 -4.52 4.62 19.47
CA SER A 139 -4.38 5.90 18.76
C SER A 139 -4.25 5.67 17.26
N ILE A 140 -4.83 6.55 16.45
CA ILE A 140 -4.85 6.40 14.98
C ILE A 140 -4.46 7.72 14.31
N ILE A 141 -3.58 7.65 13.32
CA ILE A 141 -3.27 8.76 12.39
C ILE A 141 -3.43 8.24 10.96
N THR A 142 -4.12 8.98 10.11
CA THR A 142 -4.18 8.72 8.66
C THR A 142 -3.67 9.92 7.87
N LEU A 143 -2.56 9.74 7.17
CA LEU A 143 -2.02 10.71 6.20
C LEU A 143 -2.57 10.39 4.81
N LYS A 144 -3.07 11.41 4.11
CA LYS A 144 -3.62 11.29 2.76
C LYS A 144 -2.85 12.16 1.77
N GLY A 145 -2.53 11.61 0.61
CA GLY A 145 -1.69 12.27 -0.38
C GLY A 145 -1.86 11.74 -1.80
N ASN A 146 -1.05 12.27 -2.72
CA ASN A 146 -0.94 11.81 -4.10
C ASN A 146 0.41 11.13 -4.31
N ILE A 147 0.46 10.15 -5.20
CA ILE A 147 1.74 9.63 -5.73
C ILE A 147 2.22 10.62 -6.81
N VAL A 148 3.52 10.92 -6.83
CA VAL A 148 4.12 11.90 -7.76
C VAL A 148 5.25 11.31 -8.58
#